data_AF-A0A8H7YSQ2-F1
#
_entry.id   AF-A0A8H7YSQ2-F1
#
_cell.length_a   1.000
_cell.length_b   1.000
_cell.length_c   1.000
_cell.angle_alpha   90.00
_cell.angle_beta   90.00
_cell.angle_gamma   90.00
#
_symmetry.space_group_name_H-M   'P 1'
#
loop_
_entity.id
_entity.type
_entity.pdbx_description
1 polymer ?
#
loop_
_entity_poly.entity_id
_entity_poly.type
_entity_poly.pdbx_seq_one_letter_code
_entity_poly.pdbx_strand_id
1 'polypeptide(L)'
;MARGNVGIYKVFYKGNTDDFLVFIDDVAMVKKWKKDHSIPLAQVVSGFQVFITHRQGAQGIHDTASNAILDSEFGTEDTVACIKKILEMGEVQETEAPQRYGTKNDSMGPRANH
;
A
#
# COMPACT_ATOMS: atom_id res chain seq x y z
N MET A 1 1.48 26.42 1.37
CA MET A 1 1.51 26.02 2.79
C MET A 1 1.42 24.49 2.85
N ALA A 2 2.38 23.86 3.54
CA ALA A 2 2.56 22.45 3.88
C ALA A 2 2.07 21.36 2.88
N ARG A 3 2.95 20.99 1.94
CA ARG A 3 2.99 19.63 1.36
C ARG A 3 3.46 18.69 2.45
N GLY A 4 2.53 18.17 3.26
CA GLY A 4 2.88 17.48 4.50
C GLY A 4 1.84 16.44 4.89
N ASN A 5 1.36 15.65 3.94
CA ASN A 5 0.75 14.37 4.27
C ASN A 5 1.64 13.28 3.66
N VAL A 6 2.71 12.91 4.38
CA VAL A 6 3.50 11.71 4.07
C VAL A 6 2.69 10.50 4.55
N GLY A 7 1.46 10.37 4.05
CA GLY A 7 0.70 9.14 4.13
C GLY A 7 1.27 8.23 3.06
N ILE A 8 1.82 7.08 3.46
CA ILE A 8 2.23 6.09 2.47
C ILE A 8 0.95 5.38 2.04
N TYR A 9 0.48 5.77 0.87
CA TYR A 9 -0.69 5.18 0.25
C TYR A 9 -0.26 3.96 -0.56
N LYS A 10 -0.77 2.78 -0.19
CA LYS A 10 -0.50 1.54 -0.91
C LYS A 10 -1.79 0.83 -1.23
N VAL A 11 -1.89 0.26 -2.42
CA VAL A 11 -2.99 -0.61 -2.81
C VAL A 11 -2.52 -2.03 -2.60
N PHE A 12 -3.19 -2.75 -1.71
CA PHE A 12 -2.91 -4.14 -1.39
C PHE A 12 -3.89 -5.05 -2.14
N TYR A 13 -3.37 -6.03 -2.84
CA TYR A 13 -4.13 -7.05 -3.52
C TYR A 13 -3.69 -8.42 -3.04
N LYS A 14 -4.63 -9.14 -2.41
CA LYS A 14 -4.41 -10.50 -1.97
C LYS A 14 -4.63 -11.44 -3.15
N GLY A 15 -3.54 -11.94 -3.73
CA GLY A 15 -3.58 -12.98 -4.75
C GLY A 15 -3.87 -14.36 -4.15
N ASN A 16 -3.83 -15.37 -5.01
CA ASN A 16 -4.05 -16.76 -4.61
C ASN A 16 -2.75 -17.40 -4.10
N THR A 17 -1.64 -17.11 -4.79
CA THR A 17 -0.30 -17.61 -4.45
C THR A 17 0.48 -16.59 -3.62
N ASP A 18 0.48 -15.33 -4.03
CA ASP A 18 1.24 -14.26 -3.38
C ASP A 18 0.40 -12.99 -3.18
N ASP A 19 0.83 -12.20 -2.20
CA ASP A 19 0.25 -10.89 -1.90
C ASP A 19 1.00 -9.81 -2.67
N PHE A 20 0.25 -8.98 -3.39
CA PHE A 20 0.77 -7.90 -4.22
C PHE A 20 0.45 -6.54 -3.61
N LEU A 21 1.33 -5.57 -3.82
CA LEU A 21 1.06 -4.18 -3.51
C LEU A 21 1.68 -3.23 -4.51
N VAL A 22 1.04 -2.08 -4.66
CA VAL A 22 1.49 -0.98 -5.49
C VAL A 22 1.42 0.30 -4.67
N PHE A 23 2.50 1.08 -4.71
CA PHE A 23 2.53 2.41 -4.08
C PHE A 23 1.89 3.43 -5.00
N ILE A 24 1.00 4.23 -4.42
CA ILE A 24 0.31 5.33 -5.10
C ILE A 24 0.68 6.65 -4.44
N ASP A 25 0.62 7.73 -5.21
CA ASP A 25 0.89 9.06 -4.67
C ASP A 25 -0.33 9.63 -3.94
N ASP A 26 -1.55 9.30 -4.40
CA ASP A 26 -2.77 9.89 -3.85
C ASP A 26 -4.03 9.01 -4.07
N VAL A 27 -4.79 8.79 -2.99
CA VAL A 27 -6.04 7.99 -3.01
C VAL A 27 -7.16 8.68 -3.79
N ALA A 28 -7.24 10.01 -3.74
CA ALA A 28 -8.23 10.74 -4.52
C ALA A 28 -7.93 10.63 -6.02
N MET A 29 -6.65 10.54 -6.40
CA MET A 29 -6.25 10.29 -7.79
C MET A 29 -6.65 8.89 -8.26
N VAL A 30 -6.50 7.86 -7.42
CA VAL A 30 -7.03 6.51 -7.70
C VAL A 30 -8.55 6.53 -7.85
N LYS A 31 -9.26 7.25 -6.98
CA LYS A 31 -10.72 7.37 -7.03
C LYS A 31 -11.22 8.10 -8.27
N LYS A 32 -10.45 9.10 -8.75
CA LYS A 32 -10.68 9.75 -10.04
C LYS A 32 -10.38 8.82 -11.20
N TRP A 33 -9.28 8.07 -11.15
CA TRP A 33 -8.91 7.09 -12.17
C TRP A 33 -9.95 5.97 -12.31
N LYS A 34 -10.51 5.49 -11.18
CA LYS A 34 -11.64 4.54 -11.17
C LYS A 34 -12.92 5.09 -11.82
N LYS A 35 -13.06 6.41 -11.92
CA LYS A 35 -14.19 7.07 -12.60
C LYS A 35 -13.87 7.44 -14.05
N ASP A 36 -12.63 7.83 -14.30
CA ASP A 36 -12.12 8.36 -15.56
C ASP A 36 -10.78 7.70 -15.90
N HIS A 37 -10.83 6.68 -16.75
CA HIS A 37 -9.63 5.95 -17.22
C HIS A 37 -8.75 6.76 -18.18
N SER A 38 -9.13 8.00 -18.50
CA SER A 38 -8.34 8.95 -19.31
C SER A 38 -7.11 9.48 -18.58
N ILE A 39 -7.04 9.30 -17.25
CA ILE A 39 -5.89 9.72 -16.45
C ILE A 39 -4.75 8.72 -16.64
N PRO A 40 -3.55 9.16 -17.03
CA PRO A 40 -2.40 8.27 -17.16
C PRO A 40 -2.01 7.70 -15.80
N LEU A 41 -1.84 6.37 -15.75
CA LEU A 41 -1.37 5.65 -14.57
C LEU A 41 -0.08 6.23 -14.00
N ALA A 42 0.79 6.77 -14.85
CA ALA A 42 2.02 7.45 -14.48
C ALA A 42 1.84 8.59 -13.44
N GLN A 43 0.65 9.19 -13.38
CA GLN A 43 0.33 10.24 -12.40
C GLN A 43 -0.38 9.70 -11.16
N VAL A 44 -0.75 8.43 -11.14
CA VAL A 44 -1.49 7.77 -10.07
C VAL A 44 -0.57 6.88 -9.24
N VAL A 45 0.33 6.14 -9.90
CA VAL A 45 1.31 5.28 -9.25
C VAL A 45 2.63 6.03 -9.02
N SER A 46 3.25 5.77 -7.88
CA SER A 46 4.56 6.38 -7.55
C SER A 46 5.69 5.73 -8.37
N GLY A 47 5.46 4.51 -8.86
CA GLY A 47 6.33 3.82 -9.80
C GLY A 47 5.62 2.67 -10.49
N PHE A 48 6.13 2.28 -11.67
CA PHE A 48 5.66 1.13 -12.43
C PHE A 48 6.25 -0.19 -11.90
N GLN A 49 6.27 -0.34 -10.59
CA GLN A 49 6.79 -1.54 -9.91
C GLN A 49 5.69 -2.13 -9.04
N VAL A 50 5.43 -3.42 -9.25
CA VAL A 50 4.58 -4.21 -8.37
C VAL A 50 5.48 -4.86 -7.34
N PHE A 51 5.12 -4.74 -6.08
CA PHE A 51 5.84 -5.35 -4.99
C PHE A 51 5.06 -6.55 -4.46
N ILE A 52 5.76 -7.53 -3.93
CA ILE A 52 5.18 -8.68 -3.24
C ILE A 52 5.65 -8.71 -1.79
N THR A 53 4.79 -9.19 -0.89
CA THR A 53 5.15 -9.32 0.53
C THR A 53 5.46 -10.76 0.92
N HIS A 54 5.35 -11.74 0.02
CA HIS A 54 5.53 -13.17 0.33
C HIS A 54 4.85 -13.58 1.65
N ARG A 55 3.64 -13.09 1.90
CA ARG A 55 2.86 -13.32 3.13
C ARG A 55 3.53 -12.86 4.44
N GLN A 56 4.57 -12.02 4.38
CA GLN A 56 5.26 -11.45 5.55
C GLN A 56 4.53 -10.25 6.19
N GLY A 57 3.29 -9.98 5.80
CA GLY A 57 2.48 -8.89 6.35
C GLY A 57 2.81 -7.51 5.77
N ALA A 58 2.08 -6.49 6.24
CA ALA A 58 2.08 -5.14 5.67
C ALA A 58 3.31 -4.27 6.02
N GLN A 59 4.24 -4.80 6.82
CA GLN A 59 5.39 -4.10 7.38
C GLN A 59 6.64 -5.01 7.29
N GLY A 60 7.21 -5.13 6.09
CA GLY A 60 8.34 -6.03 5.82
C GLY A 60 9.17 -5.57 4.62
N ILE A 61 10.16 -6.37 4.23
CA ILE A 61 10.89 -6.14 2.97
C ILE A 61 9.91 -6.45 1.84
N HIS A 62 9.71 -5.44 1.00
CA HIS A 62 8.91 -5.56 -0.21
C HIS A 62 9.85 -5.97 -1.33
N ASP A 63 9.63 -7.15 -1.90
CA ASP A 63 10.42 -7.59 -3.05
C ASP A 63 9.74 -7.17 -4.35
N THR A 64 10.52 -6.95 -5.40
CA THR A 64 9.94 -6.58 -6.69
C THR A 64 9.37 -7.84 -7.34
N ALA A 65 8.10 -7.79 -7.74
CA ALA A 65 7.46 -8.89 -8.45
C ALA A 65 8.22 -9.17 -9.76
N SER A 66 8.68 -10.40 -9.93
CA SER A 66 9.26 -10.84 -11.20
C SER A 66 8.16 -11.12 -12.23
N ASN A 67 8.46 -10.95 -13.52
CA ASN A 67 7.51 -11.22 -14.61
C ASN A 67 6.91 -12.64 -14.52
N ALA A 68 7.68 -13.62 -14.08
CA ALA A 68 7.21 -15.00 -13.87
C ALA A 68 6.11 -15.12 -12.79
N ILE A 69 6.19 -14.30 -11.74
CA ILE A 69 5.19 -14.27 -10.66
C ILE A 69 3.91 -13.58 -11.16
N LEU A 70 4.07 -12.51 -11.93
CA LEU A 70 2.95 -11.80 -12.54
C LEU A 70 2.21 -12.69 -13.56
N ASP A 71 2.94 -13.43 -14.39
CA ASP A 71 2.37 -14.39 -15.32
C ASP A 71 1.63 -15.52 -14.58
N SER A 72 2.23 -16.07 -13.52
CA SER A 72 1.62 -17.15 -12.75
C SER A 72 0.32 -16.75 -12.04
N GLU A 73 0.21 -15.51 -11.54
CA GLU A 73 -0.97 -15.04 -10.80
C GLU A 73 -2.01 -14.34 -11.66
N PHE A 74 -1.57 -13.48 -12.59
CA PHE A 74 -2.46 -12.66 -13.41
C PHE A 74 -2.65 -13.19 -14.84
N GLY A 75 -1.85 -14.18 -15.26
CA GLY A 75 -1.82 -14.70 -16.63
C GLY A 75 -1.23 -13.70 -17.63
N THR A 76 -0.45 -12.73 -17.15
CA THR A 76 0.15 -11.69 -18.00
C THR A 76 1.51 -11.25 -17.45
N GLU A 77 2.47 -11.12 -18.36
CA GLU A 77 3.79 -10.51 -18.08
C GLU A 77 3.74 -8.98 -18.08
N ASP A 78 2.63 -8.38 -18.52
CA ASP A 78 2.46 -6.92 -18.57
C ASP A 78 2.25 -6.34 -17.16
N THR A 79 3.32 -5.78 -16.61
CA THR A 79 3.29 -5.02 -15.34
C THR A 79 2.20 -3.95 -15.33
N VAL A 80 1.98 -3.24 -16.43
CA VAL A 80 0.95 -2.20 -16.54
C VAL A 80 -0.46 -2.80 -16.45
N ALA A 81 -0.70 -3.95 -17.06
CA ALA A 81 -1.99 -4.65 -16.99
C ALA A 81 -2.26 -5.17 -15.57
N CYS A 82 -1.23 -5.73 -14.92
CA CYS A 82 -1.29 -6.13 -13.51
C CYS A 82 -1.60 -4.95 -12.59
N ILE A 83 -0.93 -3.80 -12.76
CA ILE A 83 -1.18 -2.59 -11.98
C ILE A 83 -2.64 -2.14 -12.12
N LYS A 84 -3.22 -2.17 -13.33
CA LYS A 84 -4.64 -1.87 -13.54
C LYS A 84 -5.55 -2.82 -12.76
N LYS A 85 -5.34 -4.13 -12.89
CA LYS A 85 -6.09 -5.14 -12.14
C LYS A 85 -5.98 -4.94 -10.63
N ILE A 86 -4.78 -4.67 -10.13
CA ILE A 86 -4.52 -4.40 -8.70
C ILE A 86 -5.23 -3.12 -8.25
N LEU A 87 -5.24 -2.06 -9.07
CA LEU A 87 -5.98 -0.83 -8.74
C LEU A 87 -7.49 -1.06 -8.72
N GLU A 88 -8.02 -1.87 -9.63
CA GLU A 88 -9.45 -2.18 -9.73
C GLU A 88 -9.92 -3.10 -8.59
N MET A 89 -9.23 -4.22 -8.38
CA MET A 89 -9.59 -5.29 -7.44
C MET A 89 -8.95 -5.17 -6.06
N GLY A 90 -7.88 -4.39 -5.93
CA GLY A 90 -7.14 -4.21 -4.69
C GLY A 90 -7.82 -3.23 -3.74
N GLU A 91 -7.45 -3.38 -2.47
CA GLU A 91 -7.89 -2.55 -1.37
C GLU A 91 -6.88 -1.44 -1.13
N VAL A 92 -7.35 -0.19 -1.11
CA VAL A 92 -6.50 0.95 -0.77
C VAL A 92 -6.24 0.92 0.74
N GLN A 93 -5.00 0.69 1.12
CA GLN A 93 -4.55 0.81 2.50
C GLN A 93 -3.85 2.14 2.69
N GLU A 94 -4.49 3.01 3.46
CA GLU A 94 -3.82 4.14 4.10
C GLU A 94 -3.05 3.61 5.30
N THR A 95 -1.72 3.49 5.15
CA THR A 95 -0.88 3.39 6.34
C THR A 95 -0.52 4.81 6.75
N GLU A 96 -1.45 5.47 7.46
CA GLU A 96 -1.02 6.48 8.41
C GLU A 96 -0.16 5.73 9.41
N ALA A 97 1.15 6.00 9.45
CA ALA A 97 2.01 5.44 10.48
C ALA A 97 1.25 5.63 11.80
N PRO A 98 0.85 4.56 12.51
CA PRO A 98 0.09 4.74 13.72
C PRO A 98 1.00 5.60 14.58
N GLN A 99 0.60 6.85 14.81
CA GLN A 99 1.06 7.59 15.96
C GLN A 99 0.85 6.57 17.06
N ARG A 100 1.95 6.00 17.55
CA ARG A 100 1.94 5.24 18.77
C ARG A 100 1.52 6.26 19.81
N TYR A 101 0.21 6.46 19.94
CA TYR A 101 -0.40 6.94 21.14
C TYR A 101 -0.01 5.86 22.13
N GLY A 102 1.15 6.06 22.75
CA GLY A 102 1.58 5.30 23.90
C GLY A 102 0.49 5.52 24.91
N THR A 103 -0.46 4.59 24.97
CA THR A 103 -1.51 4.58 25.97
C THR A 103 -0.83 4.33 27.30
N LYS A 104 -0.41 5.44 27.91
CA LYS A 104 -0.42 5.75 29.33
C LYS A 104 -0.20 4.54 30.23
N ASN A 105 1.08 4.18 30.41
CA ASN A 105 1.51 3.53 31.65
C ASN A 105 2.44 4.49 32.40
N ASP A 106 1.88 5.59 32.89
CA ASP A 106 2.53 6.36 33.97
C ASP A 106 1.92 5.83 35.26
N SER A 107 2.61 4.87 35.85
CA SER A 107 2.24 4.20 37.08
C SER A 107 1.94 5.22 38.17
N MET A 108 0.67 5.36 38.55
CA MET A 108 0.31 6.00 39.81
C MET A 108 0.81 5.12 40.95
N GLY A 109 2.04 5.35 41.39
CA GLY A 109 2.49 4.97 42.73
C GLY A 109 2.32 6.16 43.66
N PRO A 110 1.27 6.24 44.50
CA PRO A 110 1.29 7.18 45.60
C PRO A 110 2.33 6.70 46.61
N ARG A 111 3.46 7.41 46.64
CA ARG A 111 4.41 7.35 47.75
C ARG A 111 3.73 8.02 48.95
N ALA A 112 2.98 7.25 49.74
CA ALA A 112 2.66 7.59 51.12
C ALA A 112 3.87 7.10 51.95
N ASN A 113 4.88 7.94 52.25
CA ASN A 113 4.96 9.04 53.23
C ASN A 113 5.06 8.52 54.68
N HIS A 114 6.23 8.80 55.28
CA HIS A 114 6.60 8.92 56.70
C HIS A 114 5.91 8.01 57.73
#